data_AF-A0A7J2I4E8-F1
#
_entry.id   AF-A0A7J2I4E8-F1
#
_cell.length_a   1.000
_cell.length_b   1.000
_cell.length_c   1.000
_cell.angle_alpha   90.00
_cell.angle_beta   90.00
_cell.angle_gamma   90.00
#
_symmetry.space_group_name_H-M   'P 1'
#
loop_
_entity.id
_entity.type
_entity.pdbx_description
1 polymer ?
#
loop_
_entity_poly.entity_id
_entity_poly.type
_entity_poly.pdbx_seq_one_letter_code
_entity_poly.pdbx_strand_id
1 'polypeptide(L)' 'MSRRRADWVYINVPREIVERIDAVVASRKYGYVSRADFVLDAIRDKLRELGYYP' A
#
# COMPACT_ATOMS: atom_id res chain seq x y z
N MET A 1 -5.62 26.91 -9.36
CA MET A 1 -4.83 26.15 -8.37
C MET A 1 -4.09 25.04 -9.10
N SER A 2 -2.77 25.11 -9.20
CA SER A 2 -1.99 24.07 -9.87
C SER A 2 -2.08 22.78 -9.03
N ARG A 3 -2.63 21.72 -9.62
CA ARG A 3 -2.77 20.40 -8.99
C ARG A 3 -1.36 19.87 -8.81
N ARG A 4 -0.73 20.08 -7.64
CA ARG A 4 0.57 19.48 -7.30
C ARG A 4 0.44 17.99 -7.60
N ARG A 5 1.13 17.52 -8.63
CA ARG A 5 1.22 16.07 -8.88
C ARG A 5 1.86 15.50 -7.64
N ALA A 6 1.21 14.52 -7.01
CA ALA A 6 1.85 13.80 -5.93
C ALA A 6 3.15 13.20 -6.49
N ASP A 7 4.28 13.50 -5.86
CA ASP A 7 5.57 12.94 -6.24
C ASP A 7 5.60 11.48 -5.79
N TRP A 8 5.22 10.59 -6.71
CA TRP A 8 5.23 9.15 -6.47
C TRP A 8 6.63 8.60 -6.67
N VAL A 9 7.07 7.74 -5.75
CA VAL A 9 8.32 6.97 -5.87
C VAL A 9 7.97 5.52 -6.19
N TYR A 10 8.67 4.93 -7.17
CA TYR A 10 8.53 3.52 -7.51
C TYR A 10 9.50 2.68 -6.69
N ILE A 11 9.01 1.55 -6.18
CA ILE A 11 9.82 0.54 -5.50
C ILE A 11 9.67 -0.80 -6.21
N ASN A 12 10.72 -1.62 -6.22
CA ASN A 12 10.66 -2.96 -6.75
C ASN A 12 10.19 -3.93 -5.66
N VAL A 13 9.14 -4.68 -5.96
CA VAL A 13 8.57 -5.72 -5.09
C VAL A 13 8.55 -7.03 -5.87
N PRO A 14 8.95 -8.17 -5.27
CA PRO A 14 8.86 -9.47 -5.94
C PRO A 14 7.44 -9.75 -6.43
N ARG A 15 7.32 -10.26 -7.66
CA ARG A 15 6.03 -10.57 -8.29
C ARG A 15 5.14 -11.46 -7.41
N GLU A 16 5.74 -12.48 -6.79
CA GLU A 16 5.03 -13.42 -5.93
C GLU A 16 4.37 -12.76 -4.69
N ILE A 17 4.88 -11.62 -4.23
CA ILE A 17 4.28 -10.85 -3.14
C ILE A 17 3.10 -10.05 -3.68
N VAL A 18 3.26 -9.45 -4.86
CA VAL A 18 2.19 -8.69 -5.53
C VAL A 18 0.99 -9.60 -5.83
N GLU A 19 1.22 -10.83 -6.26
CA GLU A 19 0.16 -11.83 -6.50
C GLU A 19 -0.62 -12.19 -5.22
N ARG A 20 0.07 -12.27 -4.07
CA ARG A 20 -0.59 -12.46 -2.77
C ARG A 20 -1.45 -11.25 -2.40
N ILE A 21 -0.97 -10.03 -2.65
CA ILE A 21 -1.74 -8.80 -2.44
C ILE A 21 -2.98 -8.79 -3.35
N ASP A 22 -2.84 -9.21 -4.61
CA ASP A 22 -3.95 -9.33 -5.54
C ASP A 22 -5.04 -10.28 -5.02
N ALA A 23 -4.66 -11.42 -4.44
CA ALA A 23 -5.61 -12.34 -3.83
C ALA A 23 -6.36 -11.70 -2.65
N VAL A 24 -5.67 -10.89 -1.82
CA VAL A 24 -6.30 -10.15 -0.71
C VAL A 24 -7.31 -9.14 -1.23
N VAL A 25 -6.93 -8.31 -2.20
CA VAL A 25 -7.81 -7.28 -2.80
C VAL A 25 -9.00 -7.94 -3.50
N ALA A 26 -8.76 -9.00 -4.28
CA ALA A 26 -9.79 -9.75 -4.98
C ALA A 26 -10.78 -10.40 -4.01
N SER A 27 -10.35 -10.80 -2.81
CA SER A 27 -11.22 -11.38 -1.80
C SER A 27 -12.31 -10.41 -1.31
N ARG A 28 -12.06 -9.09 -1.38
CA ARG A 28 -12.92 -8.02 -0.82
C ARG A 28 -13.26 -8.18 0.66
N LYS A 29 -12.60 -9.08 1.39
CA LYS A 29 -12.90 -9.39 2.80
C LYS A 29 -12.38 -8.33 3.77
N TYR A 30 -11.30 -7.65 3.39
CA TYR A 30 -10.54 -6.76 4.28
C TYR A 30 -10.73 -5.27 3.95
N GLY A 31 -11.73 -4.94 3.12
CA GLY A 31 -12.03 -3.55 2.75
C GLY A 31 -11.07 -2.92 1.73
N TYR A 32 -9.95 -3.57 1.41
CA TYR A 32 -8.99 -3.04 0.43
C TYR A 32 -9.56 -2.99 -0.99
N VAL A 33 -9.44 -1.82 -1.61
CA VAL A 33 -9.95 -1.58 -2.98
C VAL A 33 -8.84 -1.60 -4.05
N SER A 34 -7.57 -1.56 -3.64
CA SER A 34 -6.42 -1.61 -4.54
C SER A 34 -5.15 -2.11 -3.85
N ARG A 35 -4.13 -2.48 -4.64
CA ARG A 35 -2.79 -2.81 -4.12
C ARG A 35 -2.18 -1.65 -3.33
N ALA A 36 -2.34 -0.42 -3.83
CA ALA A 36 -1.78 0.77 -3.21
C ALA A 36 -2.40 1.01 -1.83
N ASP A 37 -3.71 0.80 -1.70
CA ASP A 37 -4.45 0.91 -0.45
C ASP A 37 -3.92 -0.09 0.59
N PHE A 38 -3.80 -1.37 0.21
CA PHE A 38 -3.20 -2.41 1.05
C PHE A 38 -1.76 -2.07 1.47
N VAL A 39 -0.91 -1.66 0.52
CA VAL A 39 0.50 -1.38 0.77
C VAL A 39 0.66 -0.15 1.68
N LEU A 40 -0.12 0.91 1.46
CA LEU A 40 -0.05 2.12 2.28
C LEU A 40 -0.47 1.82 3.73
N ASP A 41 -1.51 1.01 3.93
CA ASP A 41 -1.97 0.60 5.25
C ASP A 41 -0.89 -0.20 6.00
N ALA A 42 -0.34 -1.24 5.34
CA ALA A 42 0.73 -2.06 5.90
C ALA A 42 2.00 -1.25 6.23
N ILE A 43 2.39 -0.30 5.37
CA ILE A 43 3.54 0.58 5.62
C ILE A 43 3.26 1.49 6.81
N ARG A 44 2.07 2.10 6.88
CA ARG A 44 1.68 2.98 7.99
C ARG A 44 1.72 2.24 9.32
N ASP A 45 1.16 1.04 9.37
CA ASP A 45 1.16 0.21 10.56
C ASP A 45 2.58 -0.12 11.01
N LYS A 46 3.46 -0.51 10.08
CA LYS A 46 4.85 -0.81 10.41
C LYS A 46 5.63 0.43 10.86
N LEU A 47 5.42 1.57 10.23
CA LEU A 47 6.06 2.82 10.65
C LEU A 47 5.54 3.29 12.01
N ARG A 48 4.25 3.11 12.31
CA ARG A 48 3.66 3.42 13.61
C ARG A 48 4.25 2.53 14.71
N GLU A 49 4.35 1.21 14.45
CA GLU A 49 5.00 0.25 15.35
C GLU A 49 6.45 0.67 15.69
N LEU A 50 7.17 1.22 14.71
CA LEU A 50 8.54 1.66 14.87
C LEU A 50 8.68 3.12 15.39
N GLY A 51 7.57 3.84 15.61
CA GLY A 51 7.57 5.22 16.10
C GLY A 51 7.90 6.30 15.06
N TYR A 52 7.85 5.97 13.77
CA TYR A 52 8.16 6.88 12.64
C TYR A 52 6.92 7.43 11.92
N TYR A 53 5.71 7.07 12.36
CA TYR A 53 4.46 7.58 11.80
C TYR A 53 3.43 7.81 12.92
N PRO A 54 2.74 8.97 12.92
CA PRO A 54 1.77 9.32 13.96
C PRO A 54 0.50 8.45 13.94
#